data_AF-A0A9D4M1L2-F1
#
_entry.id   AF-A0A9D4M1L2-F1
#
_cell.length_a   1.000
_cell.length_b   1.000
_cell.length_c   1.000
_cell.angle_alpha   90.00
_cell.angle_beta   90.00
_cell.angle_gamma   90.00
#
_symmetry.space_group_name_H-M   'P 1'
#
loop_
_entity.id
_entity.type
_entity.pdbx_description
1 polymer ?
#
loop_
_entity_poly.entity_id
_entity_poly.type
_entity_poly.pdbx_seq_one_letter_code
_entity_poly.pdbx_strand_id
1 'polypeptide(L)'
;MKAMGPCAVFVVFFSMGVFQGLNIFSNFWLTYWTEDDLLRNTSRADEPEFRDRYLYYLLMYLLYGVLQGIFVFLSFYMALTRMVRASGTLHDAMLKSILHAPMAFFDTTPIGRMMNRFSSDIDIMDNRLPESYRVWVLMVFITMAVLIVIAVITPIFMAAIVPIAIFYVFCVVG
;
A
#
# COMPACT_ATOMS: atom_id res chain seq x y z
N MET A 1 -19.02 -4.98 -2.77
CA MET A 1 -18.69 -3.53 -2.83
C MET A 1 -19.59 -2.62 -1.98
N LYS A 2 -20.79 -3.03 -1.50
CA LYS A 2 -21.56 -2.24 -0.51
C LYS A 2 -21.00 -2.28 0.94
N ALA A 3 -20.09 -3.21 1.25
CA ALA A 3 -19.57 -3.40 2.62
C ALA A 3 -18.35 -2.52 2.96
N MET A 4 -17.51 -2.16 1.98
CA MET A 4 -16.53 -1.08 2.11
C MET A 4 -17.22 0.21 1.68
N GLY A 5 -17.81 0.93 2.64
CA GLY A 5 -18.37 2.25 2.35
C GLY A 5 -17.33 3.13 1.63
N PRO A 6 -17.74 3.98 0.67
CA PRO A 6 -16.83 4.77 -0.17
C PRO A 6 -15.85 5.62 0.65
N CYS A 7 -16.26 6.09 1.83
CA CYS A 7 -15.39 6.81 2.75
C CYS A 7 -14.18 5.98 3.24
N ALA A 8 -14.35 4.67 3.47
CA ALA A 8 -13.25 3.82 3.92
C ALA A 8 -12.22 3.58 2.80
N VAL A 9 -12.70 3.41 1.57
CA VAL A 9 -11.83 3.31 0.38
C VAL A 9 -11.03 4.61 0.22
N PHE A 10 -11.71 5.76 0.27
CA PHE A 10 -11.06 7.06 0.16
C PHE A 10 -9.97 7.26 1.22
N VAL A 11 -10.26 6.93 2.49
CA VAL A 11 -9.28 7.07 3.58
C VAL A 11 -8.07 6.16 3.38
N VAL A 12 -8.25 4.92 2.91
CA VAL A 12 -7.12 4.00 2.62
C VAL A 12 -6.28 4.49 1.45
N PHE A 13 -6.90 5.01 0.39
CA PHE A 13 -6.18 5.59 -0.73
C PHE A 13 -5.39 6.85 -0.32
N PHE A 14 -6.02 7.72 0.46
CA PHE A 14 -5.39 8.93 0.97
C PHE A 14 -4.21 8.61 1.88
N SER A 15 -4.37 7.67 2.81
CA SER A 15 -3.31 7.28 3.73
C SER A 15 -2.15 6.58 3.03
N MET A 16 -2.41 5.78 1.99
CA MET A 16 -1.37 5.21 1.13
C MET A 16 -0.59 6.28 0.37
N GLY A 17 -1.27 7.30 -0.16
CA GLY A 17 -0.60 8.44 -0.82
C GLY A 17 0.30 9.20 0.15
N VAL A 18 -0.18 9.49 1.36
CA VAL A 18 0.61 10.14 2.43
C VAL A 18 1.80 9.26 2.83
N PHE A 19 1.61 7.96 2.99
CA PHE A 19 2.69 7.02 3.32
C PHE A 19 3.81 7.05 2.28
N GLN A 20 3.47 7.07 0.99
CA GLN A 20 4.46 7.12 -0.09
C GLN A 20 5.14 8.48 -0.18
N GLY A 21 4.39 9.57 -0.01
CA GLY A 21 4.97 10.91 0.07
C GLY A 21 6.00 11.00 1.19
N LEU A 22 5.65 10.58 2.40
CA LEU A 22 6.57 10.55 3.55
C LEU A 22 7.78 9.66 3.31
N ASN A 23 7.61 8.53 2.60
CA ASN A 23 8.73 7.67 2.25
C ASN A 23 9.74 8.40 1.35
N ILE A 24 9.26 9.09 0.31
CA ILE A 24 10.11 9.88 -0.58
C ILE A 24 10.80 11.01 0.19
N PHE A 25 10.05 11.78 1.00
CA PHE A 25 10.62 12.86 1.82
C PHE A 25 11.69 12.35 2.78
N SER A 26 11.46 11.20 3.42
CA SER A 26 12.43 10.58 4.33
C SER A 26 13.72 10.21 3.60
N ASN A 27 13.63 9.67 2.39
CA ASN A 27 14.80 9.37 1.55
C ASN A 27 15.56 10.64 1.16
N PHE A 28 14.87 11.69 0.71
CA PHE A 28 15.53 12.98 0.40
C PHE A 28 16.16 13.62 1.64
N TRP A 29 15.50 13.53 2.79
CA TRP A 29 16.04 14.02 4.06
C TRP A 29 17.32 13.29 4.44
N LEU A 30 17.36 11.96 4.24
CA LEU A 30 18.56 11.17 4.45
C LEU A 30 19.70 11.61 3.52
N THR A 31 19.41 11.84 2.23
CA THR A 31 20.39 12.36 1.27
C THR A 31 20.96 13.70 1.76
N TYR A 32 20.10 14.65 2.13
CA TYR A 32 20.51 15.95 2.62
C TYR A 32 21.32 15.85 3.92
N TRP A 33 20.93 14.96 4.84
CA TRP A 33 21.70 14.69 6.05
C TRP A 33 23.10 14.15 5.74
N THR A 34 23.22 13.24 4.77
CA THR A 34 24.53 12.67 4.38
C THR A 34 25.44 13.62 3.61
N GLU A 35 24.88 14.66 2.99
CA GLU A 35 25.62 15.65 2.20
C GLU A 35 26.11 16.86 3.02
N ASP A 36 25.69 16.99 4.28
CA ASP A 36 26.09 18.10 5.15
C ASP A 36 27.60 18.08 5.46
N ASP A 37 28.33 19.09 4.99
CA ASP A 37 29.78 19.23 5.12
C ASP A 37 30.26 19.16 6.59
N LEU A 38 29.45 19.65 7.53
CA LEU A 38 29.78 19.63 8.96
C LEU A 38 29.75 18.20 9.50
N LEU A 39 28.78 17.40 9.06
CA LEU A 39 28.57 16.03 9.53
C LEU A 39 29.44 15.02 8.80
N ARG A 40 29.86 15.35 7.56
CA ARG A 40 30.76 14.52 6.77
C ARG A 40 32.17 14.46 7.35
N ASN A 41 32.59 15.48 8.10
CA ASN A 41 33.90 15.54 8.72
C ASN A 41 33.88 15.01 10.17
N THR A 42 34.08 13.70 10.32
CA THR A 42 34.08 13.02 11.63
C THR A 42 35.20 13.49 12.57
N SER A 43 36.22 14.20 12.06
CA SER A 43 37.27 14.78 12.90
C SER A 43 36.79 15.91 13.82
N ARG A 44 35.61 16.49 13.56
CA ARG A 44 34.99 17.55 14.38
C ARG A 44 33.86 17.03 15.28
N ALA A 45 33.78 15.72 15.50
CA ALA A 45 32.70 15.10 16.28
C ALA A 45 32.62 15.58 17.75
N ASP A 46 33.73 16.11 18.30
CA ASP A 46 33.78 16.64 19.67
C ASP A 46 33.21 18.08 19.79
N GLU A 47 32.96 18.77 18.67
CA GLU A 47 32.40 20.12 18.69
C GLU A 47 30.91 20.08 19.09
N PRO A 48 30.44 20.98 19.98
CA PRO A 48 29.03 21.00 20.41
C PRO A 48 28.08 21.27 19.23
N GLU A 49 28.51 22.05 18.24
CA GLU A 49 27.74 22.34 17.03
C GLU A 49 27.48 21.08 16.17
N PHE A 50 28.44 20.16 16.12
CA PHE A 50 28.28 18.88 15.42
C PHE A 50 27.16 18.05 16.04
N ARG A 51 27.15 17.95 17.38
CA ARG A 51 26.14 17.18 18.10
C ARG A 51 24.74 17.78 17.96
N ASP A 52 24.60 19.10 18.06
CA ASP A 52 23.29 19.76 17.97
C ASP A 52 22.70 19.61 16.55
N ARG A 53 23.54 19.74 15.52
CA ARG A 53 23.13 19.51 14.12
C ARG A 53 22.76 18.05 13.86
N TYR A 54 23.55 17.11 14.36
CA TYR A 54 23.26 15.67 14.24
C TYR A 54 21.92 15.31 14.91
N LEU A 55 21.70 15.81 16.13
CA LEU A 55 20.44 15.58 16.87
C LEU A 55 19.25 16.17 16.12
N TYR A 56 19.40 17.34 15.49
CA TYR A 56 18.33 17.94 14.67
C TYR A 56 17.91 17.02 13.50
N TYR A 57 18.86 16.52 12.70
CA TYR A 57 18.54 15.62 11.58
C TYR A 57 17.93 14.31 12.06
N LEU A 58 18.46 13.75 13.14
CA LEU A 58 17.97 12.51 13.75
C LEU A 58 16.54 12.68 14.26
N LEU A 59 16.25 13.77 14.98
CA LEU A 59 14.91 14.05 15.51
C LEU A 59 13.89 14.23 14.39
N MET A 60 14.27 14.93 13.30
CA MET A 60 13.39 15.05 12.13
C MET A 60 13.16 13.71 11.44
N TYR A 61 14.20 12.89 11.26
CA TYR A 61 14.06 11.55 10.70
C TYR A 61 13.14 10.66 11.54
N LEU A 62 13.29 10.72 12.86
CA LEU A 62 12.42 10.00 13.80
C LEU A 62 10.98 10.51 13.73
N LEU A 63 10.77 11.82 13.60
CA LEU A 63 9.43 12.40 13.41
C LEU A 63 8.77 11.89 12.13
N TYR A 64 9.49 11.83 11.01
CA TYR A 64 8.97 11.26 9.76
C TYR A 64 8.59 9.79 9.92
N GLY A 65 9.44 8.99 10.58
CA GLY A 65 9.17 7.58 10.86
C GLY A 65 7.94 7.37 11.77
N VAL A 66 7.80 8.16 12.83
CA VAL A 66 6.63 8.11 13.73
C VAL A 66 5.35 8.50 12.98
N LEU A 67 5.39 9.58 12.20
CA LEU A 67 4.25 10.03 11.41
C LEU A 67 3.83 8.96 10.39
N GLN A 68 4.79 8.38 9.69
CA GLN A 68 4.57 7.28 8.76
C GLN A 68 3.94 6.07 9.46
N GLY A 69 4.46 5.69 10.63
CA GLY A 69 3.93 4.59 11.44
C GLY A 69 2.47 4.81 11.86
N ILE A 70 2.12 6.02 12.28
CA ILE A 70 0.74 6.38 12.66
C ILE A 70 -0.22 6.20 11.49
N PHE A 71 0.14 6.69 10.29
CA PHE A 71 -0.71 6.54 9.10
C PHE A 71 -0.88 5.10 8.66
N VAL A 72 0.20 4.29 8.73
CA VAL A 72 0.11 2.84 8.43
C VAL A 72 -0.78 2.13 9.43
N PHE A 73 -0.60 2.41 10.72
CA PHE A 73 -1.40 1.81 11.78
C PHE A 73 -2.89 2.15 11.62
N LEU A 74 -3.21 3.42 11.36
CA LEU A 74 -4.59 3.86 11.13
C LEU A 74 -5.22 3.15 9.92
N SER A 75 -4.47 3.03 8.83
CA SER A 75 -4.91 2.34 7.61
C SER A 75 -5.20 0.87 7.88
N PHE A 76 -4.32 0.20 8.61
CA PHE A 76 -4.45 -1.21 8.95
C PHE A 76 -5.64 -1.45 9.89
N TYR A 77 -5.79 -0.62 10.92
CA TYR A 77 -6.91 -0.68 11.85
C TYR A 77 -8.27 -0.50 11.13
N MET A 78 -8.36 0.47 10.22
CA MET A 78 -9.58 0.67 9.41
C MET A 78 -9.83 -0.50 8.46
N ALA A 79 -8.80 -1.06 7.84
CA ALA A 79 -8.95 -2.22 6.95
C ALA A 79 -9.49 -3.44 7.72
N LEU A 80 -8.91 -3.76 8.89
CA LEU A 80 -9.32 -4.89 9.72
C LEU A 80 -10.77 -4.77 10.19
N THR A 81 -11.17 -3.60 10.70
CA THR A 81 -12.54 -3.40 11.18
C THR A 81 -13.59 -3.53 10.06
N ARG A 82 -13.24 -3.13 8.84
CA ARG A 82 -14.11 -3.30 7.66
C ARG A 82 -14.17 -4.76 7.21
N MET A 83 -13.05 -5.47 7.25
CA MET A 83 -12.95 -6.88 6.89
C MET A 83 -13.80 -7.77 7.81
N VAL A 84 -13.73 -7.56 9.13
CA VAL A 84 -14.56 -8.29 10.11
C VAL A 84 -16.06 -8.04 9.87
N ARG A 85 -16.45 -6.78 9.60
CA ARG A 85 -17.85 -6.44 9.29
C ARG A 85 -18.32 -7.06 7.96
N ALA A 86 -17.46 -7.06 6.95
CA ALA A 86 -17.76 -7.66 5.65
C ALA A 86 -17.99 -9.17 5.79
N SER A 87 -17.08 -9.86 6.48
CA SER A 87 -17.16 -11.30 6.73
C SER A 87 -18.46 -11.68 7.47
N GLY A 88 -18.83 -10.92 8.51
CA GLY A 88 -20.09 -11.15 9.22
C GLY A 88 -21.33 -10.97 8.33
N THR A 89 -21.36 -9.91 7.51
CA THR A 89 -22.47 -9.65 6.58
C THR A 89 -22.59 -10.75 5.53
N LEU A 90 -21.46 -11.25 5.04
CA LEU A 90 -21.39 -12.30 4.04
C LEU A 90 -21.88 -13.64 4.60
N HIS A 91 -21.46 -13.97 5.83
CA HIS A 91 -21.87 -15.17 6.54
C HIS A 91 -23.39 -15.19 6.76
N ASP A 92 -23.98 -14.08 7.22
CA ASP A 92 -25.43 -13.98 7.43
C ASP A 92 -26.22 -14.12 6.13
N ALA A 93 -25.75 -13.49 5.05
CA ALA A 93 -26.39 -13.60 3.73
C ALA A 93 -26.37 -15.05 3.22
N MET A 94 -25.27 -15.76 3.43
CA MET A 94 -25.14 -17.16 3.02
C MET A 94 -25.99 -18.11 3.86
N LEU A 95 -25.98 -17.95 5.18
CA LEU A 95 -26.84 -18.73 6.07
C LEU A 95 -28.32 -18.57 5.67
N LYS A 96 -28.74 -17.33 5.40
CA LYS A 96 -30.10 -17.06 4.93
C LYS A 96 -30.41 -17.73 3.59
N SER A 97 -29.46 -17.70 2.64
CA SER A 97 -29.64 -18.34 1.33
C SER A 97 -29.76 -19.86 1.43
N ILE A 98 -28.98 -20.50 2.31
CA ILE A 98 -29.01 -21.95 2.51
C ILE A 98 -30.34 -22.37 3.16
N LEU A 99 -30.82 -21.61 4.16
CA LEU A 99 -32.09 -21.90 4.85
C LEU A 99 -33.33 -21.79 3.95
N HIS A 100 -33.26 -21.03 2.85
CA HIS A 100 -34.37 -20.88 1.89
C HIS A 100 -34.25 -21.78 0.66
N ALA A 101 -33.21 -22.62 0.56
CA ALA A 101 -33.04 -23.51 -0.57
C ALA A 101 -34.03 -24.70 -0.51
N PRO A 102 -34.61 -25.14 -1.65
CA PRO A 102 -35.56 -26.27 -1.67
C PRO A 102 -34.86 -27.60 -1.36
N MET A 103 -35.57 -28.54 -0.71
CA MET A 103 -35.03 -29.87 -0.35
C MET A 103 -34.41 -30.63 -1.54
N ALA A 104 -34.99 -30.50 -2.74
CA ALA A 104 -34.46 -31.14 -3.96
C ALA A 104 -33.01 -30.71 -4.31
N PHE A 105 -32.58 -29.52 -3.89
CA PHE A 105 -31.21 -29.04 -4.10
C PHE A 105 -30.20 -29.77 -3.19
N PHE A 106 -30.65 -30.27 -2.05
CA PHE A 106 -29.84 -31.02 -1.09
C PHE A 106 -29.69 -32.50 -1.46
N ASP A 107 -30.60 -33.05 -2.27
CA ASP A 107 -30.56 -34.44 -2.74
C ASP A 107 -29.63 -34.64 -3.96
N THR A 108 -29.50 -33.64 -4.84
CA THR A 108 -28.69 -33.75 -6.07
C THR A 108 -27.23 -33.36 -5.91
N THR A 109 -26.88 -32.64 -4.85
CA THR A 109 -25.52 -32.13 -4.60
C THR A 109 -25.09 -32.44 -3.18
N PRO A 110 -24.00 -33.21 -2.95
CA PRO A 110 -23.55 -33.49 -1.60
C PRO A 110 -23.20 -32.18 -0.88
N ILE A 111 -23.91 -31.89 0.21
CA ILE A 111 -23.77 -30.67 1.04
C ILE A 111 -22.31 -30.33 1.34
N GLY A 112 -21.48 -31.35 1.63
CA GLY A 112 -20.06 -31.15 1.93
C GLY A 112 -19.25 -30.55 0.77
N ARG A 113 -19.58 -30.88 -0.48
CA ARG A 113 -18.84 -30.39 -1.67
C ARG A 113 -19.24 -28.96 -2.02
N MET A 114 -20.51 -28.60 -1.82
CA MET A 114 -20.96 -27.22 -1.94
C MET A 114 -20.42 -26.33 -0.82
N MET A 115 -20.48 -26.79 0.42
CA MET A 115 -19.92 -26.05 1.56
C MET A 115 -18.43 -25.78 1.38
N ASN A 116 -17.64 -26.78 0.95
CA ASN A 116 -16.21 -26.61 0.73
C ASN A 116 -15.91 -25.60 -0.39
N ARG A 117 -16.70 -25.60 -1.47
CA ARG A 117 -16.57 -24.63 -2.56
C ARG A 117 -16.98 -23.23 -2.12
N PHE A 118 -18.10 -23.09 -1.42
CA PHE A 118 -18.56 -21.81 -0.89
C PHE A 118 -17.55 -21.23 0.11
N SER A 119 -17.06 -22.01 1.07
CA SER A 119 -16.01 -21.57 1.99
C SER A 119 -14.75 -21.12 1.27
N SER A 120 -14.33 -21.83 0.22
CA SER A 120 -13.19 -21.43 -0.61
C SER A 120 -13.45 -20.13 -1.38
N ASP A 121 -14.62 -19.98 -2.00
CA ASP A 121 -14.97 -18.79 -2.78
C ASP A 121 -15.12 -17.55 -1.87
N ILE A 122 -15.64 -17.74 -0.65
CA ILE A 122 -15.69 -16.72 0.40
C ILE A 122 -14.28 -16.29 0.81
N ASP A 123 -13.39 -17.24 1.10
CA ASP A 123 -12.01 -16.95 1.51
C ASP A 123 -11.28 -16.13 0.43
N ILE A 124 -11.47 -16.50 -0.84
CA ILE A 124 -10.89 -15.76 -1.96
C ILE A 124 -11.45 -14.34 -2.02
N MET A 125 -12.76 -14.16 -1.88
CA MET A 125 -13.41 -12.86 -2.00
C MET A 125 -13.15 -11.93 -0.81
N ASP A 126 -13.07 -12.46 0.40
CA ASP A 126 -12.92 -11.67 1.64
C ASP A 126 -11.45 -11.42 2.00
N ASN A 127 -10.54 -12.35 1.68
CA ASN A 127 -9.14 -12.27 2.09
C ASN A 127 -8.22 -12.02 0.90
N ARG A 128 -8.22 -12.91 -0.10
CA ARG A 128 -7.24 -12.88 -1.20
C ARG A 128 -7.43 -11.69 -2.13
N LEU A 129 -8.67 -11.37 -2.49
CA LEU A 129 -8.97 -10.32 -3.46
C LEU A 129 -8.65 -8.92 -2.89
N PRO A 130 -9.04 -8.57 -1.65
CA PRO A 130 -8.65 -7.29 -1.04
C PRO A 130 -7.14 -7.19 -0.81
N GLU A 131 -6.48 -8.29 -0.42
CA GLU A 131 -5.02 -8.32 -0.25
C GLU A 131 -4.30 -8.06 -1.59
N SER A 132 -4.69 -8.78 -2.64
CA SER A 132 -4.11 -8.60 -3.98
C SER A 132 -4.35 -7.19 -4.50
N TYR A 133 -5.55 -6.65 -4.31
CA TYR A 133 -5.87 -5.27 -4.67
C TYR A 133 -5.02 -4.26 -3.90
N ARG A 134 -4.85 -4.45 -2.58
CA ARG A 134 -4.01 -3.60 -1.75
C ARG A 134 -2.56 -3.58 -2.23
N VAL A 135 -1.99 -4.75 -2.52
CA VAL A 135 -0.62 -4.87 -3.06
C VAL A 135 -0.53 -4.22 -4.42
N TRP A 136 -1.51 -4.42 -5.30
CA TRP A 136 -1.54 -3.81 -6.62
C TRP A 136 -1.57 -2.27 -6.55
N VAL A 137 -2.45 -1.70 -5.70
CA VAL A 137 -2.51 -0.25 -5.46
C VAL A 137 -1.17 0.26 -4.93
N LEU A 138 -0.57 -0.43 -3.95
CA LEU A 138 0.74 -0.07 -3.42
C LEU A 138 1.81 -0.06 -4.51
N MET A 139 1.85 -1.08 -5.37
CA MET A 139 2.82 -1.17 -6.47
C MET A 139 2.63 -0.04 -7.50
N VAL A 140 1.40 0.34 -7.82
CA VAL A 140 1.13 1.50 -8.69
C VAL A 140 1.69 2.78 -8.08
N PHE A 141 1.42 3.03 -6.79
CA PHE A 141 1.95 4.23 -6.13
C PHE A 141 3.48 4.22 -6.01
N ILE A 142 4.11 3.07 -5.70
CA ILE A 142 5.59 2.95 -5.67
C ILE A 142 6.17 3.25 -7.04
N THR A 143 5.60 2.65 -8.09
CA THR A 143 6.10 2.82 -9.46
C THR A 143 5.97 4.28 -9.88
N MET A 144 4.83 4.92 -9.62
CA MET A 144 4.62 6.34 -9.91
C MET A 144 5.59 7.24 -9.12
N ALA A 145 5.79 6.97 -7.84
CA ALA A 145 6.74 7.70 -7.00
C ALA A 145 8.17 7.61 -7.55
N VAL A 146 8.65 6.41 -7.86
CA VAL A 146 9.99 6.18 -8.40
C VAL A 146 10.16 6.87 -9.76
N LEU A 147 9.16 6.79 -10.64
CA LEU A 147 9.19 7.49 -11.92
C LEU A 147 9.31 9.00 -11.75
N ILE A 148 8.57 9.60 -10.83
CA ILE A 148 8.65 11.04 -10.52
C ILE A 148 10.05 11.40 -10.00
N VAL A 149 10.57 10.62 -9.05
CA VAL A 149 11.91 10.87 -8.47
C VAL A 149 13.00 10.80 -9.54
N ILE A 150 12.99 9.77 -10.40
CA ILE A 150 13.96 9.63 -11.49
C ILE A 150 13.85 10.79 -12.49
N ALA A 151 12.61 11.22 -12.81
CA ALA A 151 12.39 12.34 -13.72
C ALA A 151 12.96 13.65 -13.19
N VAL A 152 12.88 13.89 -11.87
CA VAL A 152 13.41 15.10 -11.23
C VAL A 152 14.93 15.06 -11.11
N ILE A 153 15.50 13.94 -10.67
CA ILE A 153 16.96 13.83 -10.42
C ILE A 153 17.75 13.72 -11.73
N THR A 154 17.25 12.95 -12.70
CA THR A 154 17.94 12.67 -13.97
C THR A 154 17.03 12.94 -15.16
N PRO A 155 16.82 14.21 -15.56
CA PRO A 155 15.93 14.56 -16.66
C PRO A 155 16.37 13.94 -18.01
N ILE A 156 17.66 13.70 -18.19
CA ILE A 156 18.23 13.03 -19.37
C ILE A 156 17.71 11.59 -19.51
N PHE A 157 17.43 10.90 -18.40
CA PHE A 157 16.90 9.53 -18.43
C PHE A 157 15.48 9.47 -19.02
N MET A 158 14.69 10.53 -18.84
CA MET A 158 13.35 10.63 -19.39
C MET A 158 13.37 10.76 -20.92
N ALA A 159 14.36 11.47 -21.47
CA ALA A 159 14.56 11.54 -22.92
C ALA A 159 14.91 10.18 -23.54
N ALA A 160 15.56 9.28 -22.80
CA ALA A 160 15.88 7.92 -23.26
C ALA A 160 14.69 6.93 -23.14
N ILE A 161 13.75 7.16 -22.22
CA ILE A 161 12.54 6.33 -22.07
C ILE A 161 11.57 6.48 -23.25
N VAL A 162 11.43 7.70 -23.79
CA VAL A 162 10.53 7.98 -24.92
C VAL A 162 10.80 7.08 -26.14
N PRO A 163 12.04 6.98 -26.67
CA PRO A 163 12.31 6.10 -27.82
C PRO A 163 12.15 4.61 -27.48
N ILE A 164 12.46 4.18 -26.25
CA ILE A 164 12.24 2.79 -25.82
C ILE A 164 10.74 2.46 -25.75
N ALA A 165 9.92 3.37 -25.22
CA ALA A 165 8.47 3.20 -25.15
C ALA A 165 7.84 3.16 -26.54
N ILE A 166 8.30 4.01 -27.47
CA ILE A 166 7.87 3.98 -28.86
C ILE A 166 8.25 2.63 -29.50
N PHE A 167 9.48 2.16 -29.30
CA PHE A 167 9.92 0.88 -29.83
C PHE A 167 9.12 -0.30 -29.27
N TYR A 168 8.83 -0.28 -27.96
CA TYR A 168 7.99 -1.30 -27.31
C TYR A 168 6.57 -1.33 -27.87
N VAL A 169 5.93 -0.16 -28.02
CA VAL A 169 4.59 -0.07 -28.60
C VAL A 169 4.59 -0.57 -30.05
N PHE A 170 5.58 -0.18 -30.86
CA PHE A 170 5.70 -0.67 -32.24
C PHE A 170 5.93 -2.18 -32.31
N CYS A 171 6.71 -2.76 -31.40
CA CYS A 171 7.06 -4.19 -31.43
C CYS A 171 5.98 -5.10 -30.82
N VAL A 172 5.15 -4.58 -29.90
CA VAL A 172 4.07 -5.34 -29.24
C VAL A 172 2.74 -5.21 -29.97
N VAL A 173 2.48 -4.05 -30.60
CA VAL A 173 1.23 -3.78 -31.32
C VAL A 173 1.36 -4.08 -32.83
N GLY A 174 2.60 -4.15 -33.35
CA GLY A 174 2.90 -4.47 -34.76
C GLY A 174 3.03 -5.95 -35.06
#